data_AF-A0A935S688-F1
#
_entry.id   AF-A0A935S688-F1
#
_cell.length_a   1.000
_cell.length_b   1.000
_cell.length_c   1.000
_cell.angle_alpha   90.00
_cell.angle_beta   90.00
_cell.angle_gamma   90.00
#
_symmetry.space_group_name_H-M   'P 1'
#
loop_
_entity.id
_entity.type
_entity.pdbx_description
1 polymer ?
#
loop_
_entity_poly.entity_id
_entity_poly.type
_entity_poly.pdbx_seq_one_letter_code
_entity_poly.pdbx_strand_id
1 'polypeptide(L)' 'MYSPFVKKGGVIVFHDVVPHPGSLCKVDEFWNEIKQKFDHKEFIDKPDQTSFGVGVLYYNL' A
#
# COMPACT_ATOMS: atom_id res chain seq x y z
N MET A 1 -6.78 -7.33 -9.09
CA MET A 1 -6.18 -8.08 -10.22
C MET A 1 -5.14 -9.09 -9.75
N TYR A 2 -4.18 -8.74 -8.89
CA TYR A 2 -3.13 -9.67 -8.44
C TYR A 2 -3.49 -10.57 -7.24
N SER A 3 -4.50 -10.20 -6.45
CA SER A 3 -4.89 -10.96 -5.26
C SER A 3 -5.19 -12.46 -5.48
N PRO A 4 -5.76 -12.92 -6.62
CA PRO A 4 -5.99 -14.35 -6.83
C PRO A 4 -4.70 -15.18 -6.95
N PHE A 5 -3.54 -14.56 -7.20
CA PHE A 5 -2.25 -15.24 -7.29
C PHE A 5 -1.51 -15.30 -5.94
N VAL A 6 -2.06 -14.66 -4.91
CA VAL A 6 -1.48 -14.65 -3.57
C VAL A 6 -2.06 -15.81 -2.78
N LYS A 7 -1.20 -16.72 -2.32
CA LYS A 7 -1.63 -17.82 -1.45
C LYS A 7 -2.28 -17.27 -0.18
N LYS A 8 -3.15 -18.07 0.46
CA LYS A 8 -3.67 -17.77 1.80
C LYS A 8 -2.53 -17.50 2.79
N GLY A 9 -2.64 -16.43 3.56
CA GLY A 9 -1.59 -15.96 4.48
C GLY A 9 -0.38 -15.33 3.78
N GLY A 10 -0.47 -15.07 2.48
CA GLY A 10 0.51 -14.27 1.74
C GLY A 10 0.35 -12.78 2.00
N VAL A 11 1.25 -11.98 1.42
CA VAL A 11 1.24 -10.52 1.54
C VAL A 11 1.24 -9.85 0.18
N ILE A 12 0.65 -8.66 0.12
CA ILE A 12 0.71 -7.77 -1.04
C ILE A 12 1.41 -6.50 -0.59
N VAL A 13 2.44 -6.07 -1.33
CA VAL A 13 3.26 -4.92 -0.98
C VAL A 13 3.12 -3.83 -2.04
N PHE A 14 2.89 -2.60 -1.59
CA PHE A 14 2.83 -1.40 -2.41
C PHE A 14 4.02 -0.50 -2.07
N HIS A 15 4.69 0.01 -3.10
CA HIS A 15 5.65 1.10 -2.98
C HIS A 15 4.95 2.44 -3.20
N ASP A 16 5.51 3.53 -2.65
CA ASP A 16 5.00 4.90 -2.83
C ASP A 16 3.57 5.11 -2.29
N VAL A 17 3.32 4.61 -1.07
CA VAL A 17 2.01 4.75 -0.40
C VAL A 17 1.76 6.13 0.21
N VAL A 18 2.78 6.98 0.28
CA VAL A 18 2.67 8.40 0.66
C VAL A 18 2.40 9.24 -0.60
N PRO A 19 1.60 10.32 -0.52
CA PRO A 19 1.41 11.22 -1.66
C PRO A 19 2.73 11.62 -2.30
N HIS A 20 2.84 11.45 -3.61
CA HIS A 20 4.03 11.75 -4.41
C HIS A 20 3.69 12.85 -5.44
N PRO A 21 3.83 14.14 -5.06
CA PRO A 21 3.57 15.26 -5.98
C PRO A 21 4.42 15.15 -7.24
N GLY A 22 3.79 15.35 -8.40
CA GLY A 22 4.44 15.19 -9.71
C GLY A 22 4.38 13.77 -10.29
N SER A 23 4.02 12.76 -9.50
CA SER A 23 3.74 11.42 -10.03
C SER A 23 2.39 11.39 -10.76
N LEU A 24 2.40 10.84 -11.97
CA LEU A 24 1.19 10.49 -12.72
C LEU A 24 0.54 9.20 -12.18
N CYS A 25 1.28 8.39 -11.44
CA CYS A 25 0.77 7.18 -10.80
C CYS A 25 0.27 7.49 -9.38
N LYS A 26 -1.00 7.13 -9.10
CA LYS A 26 -1.72 7.47 -7.86
C LYS A 26 -1.82 6.27 -6.92
N VAL A 27 -0.66 5.77 -6.49
CA VAL A 27 -0.60 4.61 -5.59
C VAL A 27 -1.16 4.96 -4.21
N ASP A 28 -0.89 6.15 -3.71
CA ASP A 28 -1.39 6.68 -2.44
C ASP A 28 -2.93 6.75 -2.40
N GLU A 29 -3.56 7.18 -3.49
CA GLU A 29 -5.03 7.24 -3.60
C GLU A 29 -5.62 5.83 -3.51
N PHE A 30 -5.12 4.88 -4.32
CA PHE A 30 -5.59 3.50 -4.31
C PHE A 30 -5.31 2.81 -2.97
N TRP A 31 -4.14 3.04 -2.39
CA TRP A 31 -3.76 2.53 -1.07
C TRP A 31 -4.75 2.98 0.00
N ASN A 32 -5.07 4.28 0.06
CA ASN A 32 -6.02 4.83 1.03
C ASN A 32 -7.45 4.30 0.84
N GLU A 33 -7.85 3.98 -0.39
CA GLU A 33 -9.15 3.37 -0.68
C GLU A 33 -9.28 1.93 -0.11
N ILE A 34 -8.21 1.13 -0.20
CA ILE A 34 -8.29 -0.31 0.10
C ILE A 34 -7.74 -0.69 1.46
N LYS A 35 -6.79 0.06 2.04
CA LYS A 35 -6.02 -0.40 3.21
C LYS A 35 -6.89 -0.74 4.40
N GLN A 36 -8.00 -0.01 4.61
CA GLN A 36 -8.92 -0.24 5.73
C GLN A 36 -9.76 -1.51 5.60
N LYS A 37 -9.79 -2.14 4.42
CA LYS A 37 -10.51 -3.40 4.17
C LYS A 37 -9.69 -4.64 4.53
N PHE A 38 -8.42 -4.45 4.89
CA PHE A 38 -7.47 -5.52 5.19
C PHE A 38 -6.64 -5.18 6.42
N ASP A 39 -6.11 -6.21 7.07
CA ASP A 39 -5.00 -6.00 8.00
C ASP A 39 -3.82 -5.43 7.22
N HIS A 40 -3.25 -4.33 7.71
CA HIS A 40 -2.20 -3.63 7.00
C HIS A 40 -1.13 -3.07 7.93
N LYS A 41 0.04 -2.79 7.35
CA LYS A 41 1.15 -2.10 8.00
C LYS A 41 1.79 -1.12 7.04
N GLU A 42 2.10 0.07 7.52
CA GLU A 42 2.83 1.10 6.78
C GLU A 42 4.24 1.24 7.34
N PHE A 43 5.20 1.44 6.45
CA PHE A 43 6.57 1.80 6.75
C PHE A 43 6.85 3.16 6.12
N ILE A 44 6.73 4.20 6.93
CA ILE A 44 6.89 5.61 6.56
C ILE A 44 7.94 6.18 7.54
N ASP A 45 9.01 6.79 7.01
CA ASP A 45 10.13 7.27 7.82
C ASP A 45 9.76 8.53 8.59
N LYS A 46 9.08 9.46 7.93
CA LYS A 46 8.65 10.74 8.53
C LYS A 46 7.19 11.04 8.26
N PRO A 47 6.44 11.56 9.25
CA PRO A 47 5.03 11.93 9.06
C PRO A 47 4.77 12.97 7.96
N ASP A 48 5.76 13.80 7.65
CA ASP A 48 5.66 14.91 6.71
C ASP A 48 6.37 14.66 5.36
N GLN A 49 6.80 13.42 5.09
CA GLN A 49 7.41 13.09 3.81
C GLN A 49 6.39 13.19 2.65
N THR A 50 6.87 13.54 1.47
CA THR A 50 6.03 13.81 0.28
C THR A 50 6.31 12.83 -0.87
N SER A 51 6.86 11.66 -0.57
CA SER A 51 7.06 10.55 -1.51
C SER A 51 7.50 9.31 -0.74
N PHE A 52 7.63 8.17 -1.43
CA PHE A 52 8.09 6.90 -0.87
C PHE A 52 7.17 6.32 0.20
N GLY A 53 7.67 5.30 0.90
CA GLY A 53 6.91 4.53 1.87
C GLY A 53 6.49 3.18 1.30
N VAL A 54 6.29 2.22 2.20
CA VAL A 54 5.89 0.85 1.85
C VAL A 54 4.63 0.48 2.62
N GLY A 55 3.59 0.07 1.91
CA GLY A 55 2.37 -0.49 2.48
C GLY A 55 2.33 -2.00 2.31
N VAL A 56 2.02 -2.72 3.37
CA VAL A 56 1.84 -4.17 3.37
C VAL A 56 0.39 -4.49 3.69
N LEU A 57 -0.28 -5.27 2.85
CA LEU A 57 -1.56 -5.91 3.15
C LEU A 57 -1.34 -7.39 3.45
N TYR A 58 -1.95 -7.87 4.53
CA TYR A 58 -1.99 -9.29 4.86
C TYR A 58 -3.22 -9.92 4.23
N TYR A 59 -3.00 -10.89 3.34
CA TYR A 59 -4.08 -11.55 2.59
C TYR A 59 -4.57 -12.80 3.31
N ASN A 60 -5.61 -12.60 4.14
CA ASN A 60 -6.25 -13.62 4.95
C ASN A 60 -7.70 -13.85 4.49
N LEU A 61 -7.90 -14.34 3.25
CA LEU A 61 -9.17 -14.96 2.85
C LEU A 61 -9.18 -16.44 3.27
#